data_AF-A0A2G0E697-F1
#
_entry.id   AF-A0A2G0E697-F1
#
_cell.length_a   1.000
_cell.length_b   1.000
_cell.length_c   1.000
_cell.angle_alpha   90.00
_cell.angle_beta   90.00
_cell.angle_gamma   90.00
#
_symmetry.space_group_name_H-M   'P 1'
#
loop_
_entity.id
_entity.type
_entity.pdbx_description
1 polymer ?
#
loop_
_entity_poly.entity_id
_entity_poly.type
_entity_poly.pdbx_seq_one_letter_code
_entity_poly.pdbx_strand_id
1 'polypeptide(L)'
;FKDASCIQEKSFRLIQLHVESKGEFLKKEWQDTILELFRYSADFFFYTDTDALLIEQKNCDYLDAAEINGIFLSLDADFDTTTSVYVGSFHSPGSDLVPLFAEERRIFLTEQNNLYTHSRTFSMQDVALHYYTKDVMKDSALI
;
A
#
# COMPACT_ATOMS: atom_id res chain seq x y z
N PHE A 1 9.12 -30.76 -1.86
CA PHE A 1 7.84 -30.47 -2.53
C PHE A 1 8.13 -29.56 -3.72
N LYS A 2 7.41 -29.70 -4.84
CA LYS A 2 7.77 -29.18 -6.17
C LYS A 2 7.81 -27.64 -6.22
N ASP A 3 9.00 -27.06 -6.37
CA ASP A 3 9.24 -25.70 -6.87
C ASP A 3 9.01 -25.66 -8.39
N ALA A 4 7.74 -25.72 -8.81
CA ALA A 4 7.36 -25.57 -10.20
C ALA A 4 6.71 -24.20 -10.42
N SER A 5 7.55 -23.20 -10.70
CA SER A 5 7.31 -22.15 -11.69
C SER A 5 5.92 -21.51 -11.65
N CYS A 6 5.64 -20.72 -10.62
CA CYS A 6 4.60 -19.70 -10.68
C CYS A 6 5.22 -18.32 -10.99
N ILE A 7 5.99 -18.22 -12.08
CA ILE A 7 6.20 -16.90 -12.68
C ILE A 7 5.02 -16.72 -13.64
N GLN A 8 3.88 -16.29 -13.09
CA GLN A 8 2.91 -15.57 -13.93
C GLN A 8 3.61 -14.31 -14.47
N GLU A 9 3.20 -13.86 -15.67
CA GLU A 9 3.72 -12.67 -16.36
C GLU A 9 4.31 -11.63 -15.40
N LYS A 10 5.54 -11.13 -15.67
CA LYS A 10 6.30 -10.13 -14.86
C LYS A 10 5.48 -8.86 -14.55
N SER A 11 4.52 -9.02 -13.66
CA SER A 11 3.55 -8.02 -13.26
C SER A 11 3.96 -7.51 -11.91
N PHE A 12 3.79 -6.21 -11.70
CA PHE A 12 4.19 -5.54 -10.48
C PHE A 12 3.01 -4.77 -9.91
N ARG A 13 2.93 -4.72 -8.59
CA ARG A 13 2.06 -3.77 -7.88
C ARG A 13 2.91 -2.78 -7.11
N LEU A 14 2.31 -1.63 -6.85
CA LEU A 14 2.89 -0.57 -6.05
C LEU A 14 2.14 -0.51 -4.73
N ILE A 15 2.86 -0.67 -3.63
CA ILE A 15 2.31 -0.55 -2.27
C ILE A 15 2.88 0.75 -1.69
N GLN A 16 1.99 1.70 -1.42
CA GLN A 16 2.37 3.01 -0.89
C GLN A 16 2.18 3.02 0.62
N LEU A 17 3.17 3.58 1.33
CA LEU A 17 3.19 3.62 2.78
C LEU A 17 3.33 5.06 3.23
N HIS A 18 2.59 5.43 4.26
CA HIS A 18 2.76 6.68 5.01
C HIS A 18 2.88 6.32 6.50
N VAL A 19 4.03 6.63 7.10
CA VAL A 19 4.36 6.25 8.47
C VAL A 19 4.39 7.49 9.35
N GLU A 20 3.56 7.49 10.39
CA GLU A 20 3.61 8.47 11.47
C GLU A 20 4.28 7.83 12.68
N SER A 21 5.17 8.54 13.37
CA SER A 21 5.74 8.09 14.64
C SER A 21 5.54 9.16 15.70
N LYS A 22 5.28 8.74 16.94
CA LYS A 22 5.15 9.65 18.10
C LYS A 22 6.50 10.01 18.72
N GLY A 23 7.58 9.37 18.27
CA GLY A 23 8.92 9.52 18.83
C GLY A 23 10.02 9.36 17.78
N GLU A 24 11.18 8.85 18.22
CA GLU A 24 12.28 8.54 17.30
C GLU A 24 11.89 7.32 16.44
N PHE A 25 11.72 7.55 15.14
CA PHE A 25 11.41 6.47 14.21
C PHE A 25 12.68 5.68 13.88
N LEU A 26 12.72 4.41 14.31
CA LEU A 26 13.76 3.43 13.95
C LEU A 26 13.60 2.98 12.49
N LYS A 27 13.76 3.93 11.56
CA LYS A 27 13.43 3.81 10.14
C LYS A 27 14.12 2.62 9.47
N LYS A 28 15.39 2.39 9.81
CA LYS A 28 16.19 1.32 9.20
C LYS A 28 15.70 -0.04 9.64
N GLU A 29 15.53 -0.24 10.94
CA GLU A 29 15.05 -1.48 11.54
C GLU A 29 13.63 -1.81 11.05
N TRP A 30 12.77 -0.79 10.95
CA TRP A 30 11.43 -0.92 10.39
C TRP A 30 11.48 -1.34 8.90
N GLN A 31 12.36 -0.69 8.12
CA GLN A 31 12.56 -1.01 6.71
C GLN A 31 13.10 -2.43 6.49
N ASP A 32 14.09 -2.84 7.29
CA ASP A 32 14.69 -4.18 7.26
C ASP A 32 13.64 -5.25 7.59
N THR A 33 12.80 -5.01 8.60
CA THR A 33 11.70 -5.92 8.98
C THR A 33 10.70 -6.12 7.83
N ILE A 34 10.33 -5.05 7.12
CA ILE A 34 9.43 -5.16 5.95
C ILE A 34 10.06 -6.00 4.84
N LEU A 35 11.35 -5.81 4.55
CA LEU A 35 12.04 -6.59 3.52
C LEU A 35 12.11 -8.08 3.87
N GLU A 36 12.17 -8.44 5.15
CA GLU A 36 12.09 -9.84 5.59
C GLU A 36 10.69 -10.46 5.40
N LEU A 37 9.63 -9.67 5.60
CA LEU A 37 8.24 -10.10 5.47
C LEU A 37 7.79 -10.19 4.01
N PHE A 38 8.19 -9.23 3.17
CA PHE A 38 7.83 -9.15 1.75
C PHE A 38 8.88 -9.82 0.86
N ARG A 39 8.83 -11.16 0.82
CA ARG A 39 9.79 -12.03 0.09
C ARG A 39 9.90 -11.78 -1.41
N TYR A 40 8.88 -11.17 -2.01
CA TYR A 40 8.83 -10.88 -3.46
C TYR A 40 8.91 -9.37 -3.75
N SER A 41 9.49 -8.61 -2.82
CA SER A 41 9.87 -7.22 -3.05
C SER A 41 10.89 -7.13 -4.19
N ALA A 42 10.58 -6.33 -5.19
CA ALA A 42 11.48 -5.97 -6.26
C ALA A 42 12.32 -4.74 -5.89
N ASP A 43 11.72 -3.81 -5.13
CA ASP A 43 12.40 -2.65 -4.58
C ASP A 43 11.61 -2.10 -3.39
N PHE A 44 12.28 -1.41 -2.47
CA PHE A 44 11.64 -0.72 -1.36
C PHE A 44 12.46 0.49 -0.92
N PHE A 45 11.86 1.67 -0.99
CA PHE A 45 12.54 2.91 -0.63
C PHE A 45 11.61 3.96 -0.06
N PHE A 46 12.17 4.81 0.78
CA PHE A 46 11.57 6.08 1.19
C PHE A 46 11.91 7.17 0.19
N TYR A 47 10.91 7.94 -0.21
CA TYR A 47 11.10 9.13 -1.06
C TYR A 47 10.76 10.43 -0.34
N THR A 48 10.23 10.34 0.88
CA THR A 48 10.20 11.42 1.88
C THR A 48 10.64 10.87 3.25
N ASP A 49 10.57 11.67 4.31
CA ASP A 49 10.87 11.18 5.65
C ASP A 49 9.85 10.15 6.15
N THR A 50 8.58 10.28 5.73
CA THR A 50 7.44 9.47 6.19
C THR A 50 6.78 8.63 5.11
N ASP A 51 7.04 8.89 3.83
CA ASP A 51 6.45 8.15 2.71
C ASP A 51 7.44 7.17 2.08
N ALA A 52 6.97 5.95 1.86
CA ALA A 52 7.72 4.90 1.20
C ALA A 52 6.92 4.22 0.09
N LEU A 53 7.64 3.59 -0.82
CA LEU A 53 7.10 2.82 -1.93
C LEU A 53 7.74 1.44 -1.94
N LEU A 54 6.91 0.42 -1.79
CA LEU A 54 7.27 -0.98 -1.95
C LEU A 54 6.77 -1.46 -3.32
N ILE A 55 7.69 -1.93 -4.15
CA ILE A 55 7.38 -2.53 -5.45
C ILE A 55 7.42 -4.04 -5.25
N GLU A 56 6.31 -4.72 -5.52
CA GLU A 56 6.22 -6.16 -5.34
C GLU A 56 5.95 -6.85 -6.67
N GLN A 57 6.72 -7.90 -6.95
CA GLN A 57 6.49 -8.75 -8.11
C GLN A 57 5.39 -9.77 -7.79
N LYS A 58 4.45 -9.94 -8.72
CA LYS A 58 3.41 -10.96 -8.59
C LYS A 58 4.04 -12.36 -8.48
N ASN A 59 3.66 -13.07 -7.43
CA ASN A 59 3.95 -14.48 -7.21
C ASN A 59 2.66 -15.24 -6.88
N CYS A 60 2.69 -16.56 -6.68
CA CYS A 60 1.53 -17.31 -6.19
C CYS A 60 1.26 -17.07 -4.71
N ASP A 61 2.32 -16.84 -3.93
CA ASP A 61 2.25 -16.67 -2.47
C ASP A 61 2.38 -15.18 -2.09
N TYR A 62 1.78 -14.28 -2.88
CA TYR A 62 1.74 -12.85 -2.54
C TYR A 62 0.73 -12.60 -1.42
N LEU A 63 1.01 -11.58 -0.60
CA LEU A 63 0.15 -11.22 0.52
C LEU A 63 -1.09 -10.46 0.03
N ASP A 64 -2.27 -10.89 0.44
CA ASP A 64 -3.50 -10.14 0.20
C ASP A 64 -3.61 -8.92 1.14
N ALA A 65 -4.64 -8.09 0.94
CA ALA A 65 -4.80 -6.86 1.72
C ALA A 65 -5.03 -7.12 3.23
N ALA A 66 -5.65 -8.24 3.60
CA ALA A 66 -5.90 -8.59 4.99
C ALA A 66 -4.61 -9.06 5.68
N GLU A 67 -3.79 -9.86 4.98
CA GLU A 67 -2.47 -10.29 5.45
C GLU A 67 -1.53 -9.09 5.61
N ILE A 68 -1.50 -8.19 4.62
CA ILE A 68 -0.75 -6.92 4.69
C ILE A 68 -1.21 -6.09 5.89
N ASN A 69 -2.52 -5.95 6.09
CA ASN A 69 -3.05 -5.21 7.24
C ASN A 69 -2.61 -5.83 8.57
N GLY A 70 -2.61 -7.16 8.69
CA GLY A 70 -2.11 -7.86 9.88
C GLY A 70 -0.64 -7.57 10.16
N ILE A 71 0.20 -7.57 9.12
CA ILE A 71 1.63 -7.22 9.22
C ILE A 71 1.81 -5.80 9.74
N PHE A 72 1.13 -4.81 9.15
CA PHE A 72 1.30 -3.42 9.55
C PHE A 72 0.74 -3.13 10.95
N LEU A 73 -0.32 -3.83 11.38
CA LEU A 73 -0.79 -3.73 12.77
C LEU A 73 0.26 -4.23 13.78
N SER A 74 0.96 -5.32 13.47
CA SER A 74 2.06 -5.82 14.32
C SER A 74 3.25 -4.88 14.30
N LEU A 75 3.68 -4.42 13.12
CA LEU A 75 4.77 -3.45 12.98
C LEU A 75 4.49 -2.15 13.72
N ASP A 76 3.28 -1.62 13.60
CA ASP A 76 2.88 -0.38 14.28
C ASP A 76 2.96 -0.51 15.81
N ALA A 77 2.62 -1.68 16.35
CA ALA A 77 2.76 -1.96 17.78
C ALA A 77 4.22 -2.09 18.22
N ASP A 78 5.06 -2.76 17.43
CA ASP A 78 6.47 -3.02 17.76
C ASP A 78 7.34 -1.74 17.67
N PHE A 79 7.00 -0.83 16.76
CA PHE A 79 7.77 0.38 16.47
C PHE A 79 7.15 1.69 17.01
N ASP A 80 6.00 1.62 17.71
CA ASP A 80 5.19 2.78 18.12
C ASP A 80 4.95 3.75 16.95
N THR A 81 4.60 3.17 15.80
CA THR A 81 4.24 3.90 14.58
C THR A 81 2.76 3.79 14.31
N THR A 82 2.30 4.54 13.31
CA THR A 82 1.03 4.27 12.67
C THR A 82 1.17 4.40 11.17
N THR A 83 0.83 3.33 10.47
CA THR A 83 1.08 3.20 9.03
C THR A 83 -0.23 3.19 8.26
N SER A 84 -0.35 4.11 7.30
CA SER A 84 -1.37 4.05 6.25
C SER A 84 -0.79 3.38 5.01
N VAL A 85 -1.53 2.44 4.44
CA VAL A 85 -1.07 1.54 3.38
C VAL A 85 -2.08 1.56 2.24
N TYR A 86 -1.61 1.89 1.04
CA TYR A 86 -2.39 1.70 -0.19
C TYR A 86 -1.83 0.52 -0.98
N VAL A 87 -2.66 -0.51 -1.20
CA VAL A 87 -2.33 -1.70 -1.98
C VAL A 87 -2.80 -1.49 -3.43
N GLY A 88 -1.86 -1.19 -4.32
CA GLY A 88 -2.13 -1.05 -5.76
C GLY A 88 -2.48 -2.39 -6.42
N SER A 89 -3.00 -2.30 -7.65
CA SER A 89 -3.28 -3.49 -8.47
C SER A 89 -2.01 -4.02 -9.12
N PHE A 90 -2.00 -5.30 -9.46
CA PHE A 90 -0.93 -5.85 -10.31
C PHE A 90 -1.12 -5.38 -11.75
N HIS A 91 -0.11 -4.70 -12.28
CA HIS A 91 -0.07 -4.19 -13.64
C HIS A 91 0.73 -5.13 -14.54
N SER A 92 0.21 -5.38 -15.74
CA SER A 92 0.86 -6.25 -16.73
C SER A 92 2.27 -5.77 -17.13
N PRO A 93 3.15 -6.69 -17.60
CA PRO A 93 4.45 -6.31 -18.12
C PRO A 93 4.32 -5.29 -19.27
N GLY A 94 5.12 -4.23 -19.23
CA GLY A 94 5.12 -3.19 -20.28
C GLY A 94 4.11 -2.07 -20.09
N SER A 95 3.26 -2.13 -19.04
CA SER A 95 2.49 -0.97 -18.62
C SER A 95 3.40 0.18 -18.19
N ASP A 96 3.03 1.40 -18.57
CA ASP A 96 3.68 2.60 -18.03
C ASP A 96 3.21 2.82 -16.60
N LEU A 97 4.07 2.48 -15.63
CA LEU A 97 3.76 2.60 -14.20
C LEU A 97 3.69 4.06 -13.74
N VAL A 98 4.25 5.01 -14.49
CA VAL A 98 4.30 6.42 -14.07
C VAL A 98 2.90 7.05 -13.97
N PRO A 99 2.03 7.03 -15.00
CA PRO A 99 0.69 7.59 -14.90
C PRO A 99 -0.19 6.79 -13.92
N LEU A 100 0.00 5.48 -13.83
CA LEU A 100 -0.73 4.61 -12.90
C LEU A 100 -0.40 4.97 -11.45
N PHE A 101 0.90 5.08 -11.14
CA PHE A 101 1.36 5.52 -9.83
C PHE A 101 0.86 6.92 -9.48
N ALA A 102 0.90 7.86 -10.44
CA ALA A 102 0.42 9.22 -10.20
C ALA A 102 -1.08 9.25 -9.82
N GLU A 103 -1.90 8.44 -10.49
CA GLU A 103 -3.31 8.30 -10.14
C GLU A 103 -3.50 7.62 -8.78
N GLU A 104 -2.87 6.46 -8.55
CA GLU A 104 -2.93 5.73 -7.27
C GLU A 104 -2.45 6.61 -6.10
N ARG A 105 -1.40 7.41 -6.29
CA ARG A 105 -0.88 8.35 -5.27
C ARG A 105 -1.88 9.45 -4.95
N ARG A 106 -2.56 10.00 -5.95
CA ARG A 106 -3.61 11.01 -5.74
C ARG A 106 -4.79 10.42 -4.95
N ILE A 107 -5.13 9.16 -5.19
CA ILE A 107 -6.14 8.44 -4.41
C ILE A 107 -5.67 8.25 -2.97
N PHE A 108 -4.47 7.70 -2.78
CA PHE A 108 -3.90 7.46 -1.46
C PHE A 108 -3.85 8.74 -0.61
N LEU A 109 -3.30 9.83 -1.14
CA LEU A 109 -3.20 11.11 -0.44
C LEU A 109 -4.56 11.72 -0.09
N THR A 110 -5.60 11.45 -0.88
CA THR A 110 -6.94 11.95 -0.57
C THR A 110 -7.60 11.13 0.53
N GLU A 111 -7.45 9.81 0.48
CA GLU A 111 -8.21 8.89 1.31
C GLU A 111 -7.48 8.47 2.60
N GLN A 112 -6.16 8.71 2.70
CA GLN A 112 -5.35 8.29 3.86
C GLN A 112 -5.83 8.80 5.22
N ASN A 113 -6.53 9.94 5.24
CA ASN A 113 -7.04 10.59 6.45
C ASN A 113 -8.55 10.39 6.64
N ASN A 114 -9.16 9.57 5.79
CA ASN A 114 -10.60 9.49 5.71
C ASN A 114 -11.14 8.37 6.61
N LEU A 115 -12.22 8.66 7.34
CA LEU A 115 -12.77 7.77 8.37
C LEU A 115 -13.46 6.52 7.80
N TYR A 116 -13.68 6.45 6.49
CA TYR A 116 -14.35 5.32 5.84
C TYR A 116 -13.47 4.07 5.73
N THR A 117 -12.14 4.23 5.74
CA THR A 117 -11.22 3.11 5.76
C THR A 117 -11.10 2.61 7.20
N HIS A 118 -11.92 1.62 7.57
CA HIS A 118 -11.89 1.00 8.90
C HIS A 118 -10.51 0.39 9.22
N SER A 119 -9.78 -0.01 8.17
CA SER A 119 -8.37 -0.37 8.18
C SER A 119 -7.54 0.76 7.59
N ARG A 120 -6.37 1.02 8.16
CA ARG A 120 -5.40 1.94 7.52
C ARG A 120 -4.74 1.34 6.27
N THR A 121 -5.00 0.06 6.01
CA THR A 121 -4.69 -0.62 4.73
C THR A 121 -5.92 -0.64 3.83
N PHE A 122 -5.79 -0.13 2.61
CA PHE A 122 -6.88 -0.09 1.64
C PHE A 122 -6.35 -0.15 0.20
N SER A 123 -7.25 -0.35 -0.75
CA SER A 123 -6.99 -0.40 -2.18
C SER A 123 -7.96 0.50 -2.93
N MET A 124 -7.82 0.60 -4.25
CA MET A 124 -8.81 1.31 -5.07
C MET A 124 -10.24 0.75 -4.89
N GLN A 125 -10.36 -0.56 -4.73
CA GLN A 125 -11.67 -1.23 -4.65
C GLN A 125 -12.45 -0.82 -3.39
N ASP A 126 -11.73 -0.49 -2.32
CA ASP A 126 -12.31 -0.08 -1.04
C ASP A 126 -12.83 1.37 -1.08
N VAL A 127 -12.17 2.24 -1.83
CA VAL A 127 -12.41 3.70 -1.80
C VAL A 127 -13.00 4.26 -3.09
N ALA A 128 -13.13 3.48 -4.17
CA ALA A 128 -13.54 3.96 -5.49
C ALA A 128 -14.84 4.78 -5.48
N LEU A 129 -15.88 4.27 -4.81
CA LEU A 129 -17.17 4.95 -4.74
C LEU A 129 -16.99 6.32 -4.08
N HIS A 130 -16.47 6.35 -2.86
CA HIS A 130 -16.23 7.60 -2.12
C HIS A 130 -15.39 8.57 -2.96
N TYR A 131 -14.25 8.10 -3.48
CA TYR A 131 -13.30 8.93 -4.19
C TYR A 131 -13.87 9.62 -5.42
N TYR A 132 -14.65 8.90 -6.23
CA TYR A 132 -15.25 9.43 -7.45
C TYR A 132 -16.56 10.19 -7.21
N THR A 133 -17.23 10.01 -6.07
CA THR A 133 -18.47 10.74 -5.75
C THR A 133 -18.31 11.89 -4.75
N LYS A 134 -17.13 12.05 -4.14
CA LYS A 134 -16.89 13.04 -3.06
C LYS A 134 -17.33 14.47 -3.40
N ASP A 135 -17.19 14.90 -4.66
CA ASP A 135 -17.57 16.25 -5.06
C ASP A 135 -19.08 16.39 -5.26
N VAL A 136 -19.75 15.35 -5.80
CA VAL A 136 -21.21 15.32 -5.91
C VAL A 136 -21.86 15.22 -4.52
N MET A 137 -21.22 14.52 -3.58
CA MET A 137 -21.71 14.37 -2.21
C MET A 137 -21.68 15.69 -1.42
N LYS A 138 -20.73 16.60 -1.68
CA LYS A 138 -20.66 17.91 -0.98
C LYS A 138 -21.88 18.78 -1.24
N ASP A 139 -22.49 18.64 -2.41
CA ASP A 139 -23.65 19.44 -2.83
C ASP A 139 -24.98 18.69 -2.67
N SER A 140 -24.93 17.49 -2.06
CA SER A 140 -26.12 16.67 -1.82
C SER A 140 -26.95 17.25 -0.68
N ALA A 141 -28.27 17.32 -0.86
CA ALA A 141 -29.20 17.66 0.23
C ALA A 141 -29.63 16.42 1.05
N LEU A 142 -29.20 15.22 0.65
CA LEU A 142 -29.55 13.94 1.29
C LEU A 142 -28.50 13.45 2.29
N ILE A 143 -27.29 14.00 2.24
CA ILE A 143 -26.12 13.60 3.04
C ILE A 143 -25.40 14.88 3.47
#